data_AF-A0A246BC69-F1
#
_entry.id   AF-A0A246BC69-F1
#
_cell.length_a   1.000
_cell.length_b   1.000
_cell.length_c   1.000
_cell.angle_alpha   90.00
_cell.angle_beta   90.00
_cell.angle_gamma   90.00
#
_symmetry.space_group_name_H-M   'P 1'
#
loop_
_entity.id
_entity.type
_entity.pdbx_description
1 polymer ?
#
loop_
_entity_poly.entity_id
_entity_poly.type
_entity_poly.pdbx_seq_one_letter_code
_entity_poly.pdbx_strand_id
1 'polypeptide(L)' 'MAYNRNNYIKRLQYIISVYQQYKHSDVPDTDILRIHFPKHHIFISYRQWMNIKGTPVPKPNTEQLTLFN' A
#
# COMPACT_ATOMS: atom_id res chain seq x y z
N MET A 1 -6.63 -6.98 20.75
CA MET A 1 -6.89 -5.87 19.81
C MET A 1 -7.82 -6.38 18.73
N ALA A 2 -8.99 -5.78 18.53
CA ALA A 2 -9.86 -6.15 17.42
C ALA A 2 -9.22 -5.69 16.10
N TYR A 3 -8.95 -6.63 15.19
CA TYR A 3 -8.35 -6.33 13.90
C TYR A 3 -9.36 -5.62 13.01
N ASN A 4 -9.26 -4.30 12.89
CA ASN A 4 -10.11 -3.55 11.96
C ASN A 4 -9.58 -3.74 10.54
N ARG A 5 -10.21 -4.67 9.81
CA ARG A 5 -9.89 -5.00 8.41
C ARG A 5 -9.87 -3.76 7.51
N ASN A 6 -10.76 -2.80 7.72
CA ASN A 6 -10.85 -1.58 6.91
C ASN A 6 -9.63 -0.68 7.13
N ASN A 7 -9.18 -0.53 8.38
CA ASN A 7 -7.97 0.24 8.69
C ASN A 7 -6.72 -0.41 8.10
N TYR A 8 -6.65 -1.75 8.11
CA TYR A 8 -5.57 -2.48 7.47
C TYR A 8 -5.53 -2.25 5.96
N ILE A 9 -6.68 -2.36 5.28
CA ILE A 9 -6.77 -2.11 3.83
C ILE A 9 -6.36 -0.68 3.48
N LYS A 10 -6.84 0.33 4.22
CA LYS A 10 -6.44 1.73 4.04
C LYS A 10 -4.93 1.92 4.18
N ARG A 11 -4.32 1.27 5.19
CA ARG A 11 -2.87 1.30 5.39
C ARG A 11 -2.13 0.66 4.22
N LEU A 12 -2.57 -0.48 3.71
CA LEU A 12 -1.96 -1.12 2.55
C LEU A 12 -2.04 -0.24 1.30
N GLN A 13 -3.20 0.36 1.03
CA GLN A 13 -3.40 1.28 -0.09
C GLN A 13 -2.44 2.48 0.00
N TYR A 14 -2.29 3.05 1.20
CA TYR A 14 -1.34 4.14 1.44
C TYR A 14 0.11 3.72 1.13
N ILE A 15 0.56 2.59 1.64
CA ILE A 15 1.93 2.09 1.39
C ILE A 15 2.18 1.88 -0.11
N ILE A 16 1.21 1.29 -0.83
CA ILE A 16 1.33 1.08 -2.27
C ILE A 16 1.36 2.41 -3.03
N SER A 17 0.53 3.37 -2.64
CA SER A 17 0.50 4.69 -3.28
C SER A 17 1.85 5.41 -3.14
N VAL A 18 2.47 5.35 -1.95
CA VAL A 18 3.81 5.89 -1.70
C VAL A 18 4.85 5.17 -2.55
N TYR A 19 4.80 3.84 -2.63
CA TYR A 19 5.71 3.08 -3.48
C TYR A 19 5.60 3.46 -4.96
N GLN A 20 4.38 3.59 -5.48
CA GLN A 20 4.12 3.95 -6.88
C GLN A 20 4.63 5.35 -7.24
N GLN A 21 4.64 6.30 -6.30
CA GLN A 21 5.18 7.65 -6.53
C GLN A 21 6.68 7.66 -6.82
N TYR A 22 7.44 6.72 -6.24
CA TYR A 22 8.90 6.67 -6.38
C TYR A 22 9.38 5.53 -7.28
N LYS A 23 8.50 4.60 -7.66
CA LYS A 23 8.89 3.45 -8.48
C LYS A 23 9.03 3.86 -9.94
N HIS A 24 10.28 3.88 -10.39
CA HIS A 24 10.67 4.01 -11.79
C HIS A 24 11.41 2.74 -12.26
N SER A 25 11.68 2.61 -13.56
CA SER A 25 12.38 1.46 -14.14
C SER A 25 13.72 1.18 -13.46
N ASP A 26 14.42 2.25 -13.11
CA ASP A 26 15.83 2.20 -12.69
C ASP A 26 15.99 2.21 -11.15
N VAL A 27 14.89 2.37 -10.42
CA VAL A 27 14.92 2.48 -8.95
C VAL A 27 14.65 1.12 -8.32
N PRO A 28 15.58 0.54 -7.55
CA PRO A 28 15.36 -0.73 -6.87
C PRO A 28 14.42 -0.56 -5.66
N ASP A 29 13.62 -1.59 -5.38
CA ASP A 29 12.65 -1.58 -4.27
C ASP A 29 13.32 -1.32 -2.92
N THR A 30 14.55 -1.84 -2.73
CA THR A 30 15.33 -1.66 -1.51
C THR A 30 15.67 -0.21 -1.22
N ASP A 31 15.90 0.61 -2.24
CA ASP A 31 16.18 2.04 -2.05
C ASP A 31 14.92 2.82 -1.67
N ILE A 32 13.78 2.48 -2.27
CA ILE A 32 12.48 3.06 -1.89
C ILE A 32 12.17 2.77 -0.42
N LEU A 33 12.35 1.51 -0.01
CA LEU A 33 12.16 1.07 1.38
C LEU A 33 13.12 1.76 2.36
N ARG A 34 14.38 1.97 1.96
CA ARG A 34 15.40 2.57 2.83
C ARG A 34 15.29 4.09 2.94
N ILE A 35 14.98 4.78 1.83
CA ILE A 35 15.08 6.24 1.73
C ILE A 35 13.72 6.92 1.82
N HIS A 36 12.68 6.34 1.21
CA HIS A 36 11.39 7.01 1.04
C HIS A 36 10.36 6.57 2.08
N PHE A 37 10.25 5.27 2.38
CA PHE A 37 9.26 4.77 3.35
C PHE A 37 9.38 5.41 4.76
N PRO A 38 10.59 5.62 5.33
CA PRO A 38 10.72 6.27 6.63
C PRO A 38 10.21 7.72 6.65
N LYS A 39 10.33 8.46 5.54
CA LYS A 39 9.81 9.83 5.40
C LYS A 39 8.28 9.88 5.52
N HIS A 40 7.62 8.78 5.18
CA HIS A 40 6.17 8.59 5.24
C HIS A 40 5.72 7.83 6.51
N HIS A 41 6.61 7.66 7.50
CA HIS A 41 6.38 6.89 8.72
C HIS A 41 6.00 5.42 8.48
N ILE A 42 6.47 4.84 7.36
CA ILE A 42 6.29 3.44 7.02
C ILE A 42 7.55 2.68 7.43
N PHE A 43 7.46 1.93 8.52
CA PHE A 43 8.56 1.10 9.03
C PHE A 43 8.21 -0.37 8.83
N ILE A 44 8.61 -0.92 7.68
CA ILE A 44 8.41 -2.34 7.35
C ILE A 44 9.71 -2.96 6.84
N SER A 45 9.89 -4.26 7.07
CA SER A 45 11.01 -5.01 6.53
C SER A 45 10.80 -5.32 5.04
N TYR A 46 11.90 -5.61 4.34
CA TYR A 46 11.83 -6.04 2.94
C TYR A 46 10.91 -7.26 2.73
N ARG A 47 10.95 -8.23 3.66
CA ARG A 47 10.06 -9.40 3.61
C ARG A 47 8.58 -9.00 3.77
N GLN A 48 8.27 -8.10 4.69
CA GLN A 48 6.91 -7.58 4.86
C GLN A 48 6.44 -6.86 3.59
N TRP A 49 7.33 -6.10 2.95
CA TRP A 49 7.04 -5.47 1.67
C TRP A 49 6.76 -6.48 0.57
N MET A 50 7.57 -7.52 0.42
CA MET A 50 7.33 -8.58 -0.58
C MET A 50 5.96 -9.24 -0.39
N ASN A 51 5.57 -9.52 0.86
CA ASN A 51 4.25 -10.05 1.16
C ASN A 51 3.13 -9.07 0.76
N ILE A 52 3.28 -7.78 1.08
CA ILE A 52 2.32 -6.74 0.74
C ILE A 52 2.20 -6.56 -0.78
N LYS A 53 3.35 -6.49 -1.49
CA LYS A 53 3.44 -6.31 -2.94
C LYS A 53 2.79 -7.45 -3.71
N GLY A 54 2.89 -8.69 -3.21
CA GLY A 54 2.25 -9.86 -3.80
C GLY A 54 0.78 -10.04 -3.42
N THR A 55 0.27 -9.28 -2.45
CA THR A 55 -1.13 -9.38 -2.02
C THR A 55 -2.01 -8.52 -2.92
N PRO A 56 -3.06 -9.06 -3.57
CA PRO A 56 -4.04 -8.24 -4.28
C PRO A 56 -4.79 -7.35 -3.28
N VAL A 57 -4.51 -6.04 -3.31
CA VAL A 57 -5.19 -5.09 -2.43
C VAL A 57 -6.56 -4.78 -3.00
N PRO A 58 -7.65 -5.04 -2.26
CA PRO A 58 -8.99 -4.72 -2.72
C PRO A 58 -9.09 -3.21 -2.96
N LYS A 59 -9.54 -2.84 -4.17
CA LYS A 59 -9.89 -1.46 -4.47
C LYS A 59 -11.04 -1.04 -3.54
N PRO A 60 -11.08 0.20 -3.05
CA PRO A 60 -12.24 0.66 -2.31
C PRO A 60 -13.46 0.52 -3.22
N ASN A 61 -14.50 -0.19 -2.78
CA ASN A 61 -15.78 -0.29 -3.47
C ASN A 61 -16.33 1.13 -3.65
N THR A 62 -16.04 1.72 -4.80
CA THR A 62 -16.57 3.01 -5.26
C THR A 62 -17.83 2.78 -6.10
N GLU A 63 -18.10 1.52 -6.47
CA GLU A 63 -19.27 1.08 -7.22
C GLU A 63 -20.36 0.57 -6.28
N GLN A 64 -20.89 1.46 -5.44
CA GLN A 64 -22.28 1.36 -5.02
C GLN A 64 -22.95 2.69 -5.32
N LEU A 65 -22.87 3.11 -6.59
CA LEU A 65 -23.61 4.25 -7.10
C LEU A 65 -24.84 3.73 -7.85
N THR A 66 -25.96 3.78 -7.11
CA THR A 66 -27.36 3.85 -7.58
C THR A 66 -27.84 2.79 -8.58
N LEU A 67 -28.46 1.72 -8.04
CA LEU A 67 -29.32 0.79 -8.80
C LEU A 67 -30.67 1.39 -9.23
N PHE A 68 -30.91 2.68 -8.99
CA PHE A 68 -32.16 3.34 -9.31
C PHE A 68 -31.89 4.76 -9.82
N ASN A 69 -31.81 4.91 -11.14
CA ASN A 69 -32.15 6.13 -11.87
C ASN A 69 -33.20 5.75 -12.91
#